data_AF-A0A3L7SX50-F1
#
_entry.id   AF-A0A3L7SX50-F1
#
_cell.length_a   1.000
_cell.length_b   1.000
_cell.length_c   1.000
_cell.angle_alpha   90.00
_cell.angle_beta   90.00
_cell.angle_gamma   90.00
#
_symmetry.space_group_name_H-M   'P 1'
#
loop_
_entity.id
_entity.type
_entity.pdbx_description
1 polymer ?
#
loop_
_entity_poly.entity_id
_entity_poly.type
_entity_poly.pdbx_seq_one_letter_code
_entity_poly.pdbx_strand_id
1 'polypeptide(L)' 'MPVMVDSEGKYVSFTPTAPVAAGAIVALRELVGIAPVAIAAGSGGQIAVRGIV' A
#
# COMPACT_ATOMS: atom_id res chain seq x y z
N MET A 1 11.81 -13.53 -1.58
CA MET A 1 11.10 -13.12 -2.82
C MET A 1 11.59 -11.73 -3.17
N PRO A 2 12.07 -11.45 -4.40
CA PRO A 2 12.56 -10.12 -4.71
C PRO A 2 11.37 -9.20 -4.97
N VAL A 3 11.35 -8.04 -4.32
CA VAL A 3 10.42 -6.94 -4.64
C VAL A 3 11.03 -6.17 -5.80
N MET A 4 10.44 -6.26 -7.00
CA MET A 4 10.79 -5.37 -8.11
C MET A 4 10.11 -4.01 -7.87
N VAL A 5 10.90 -2.94 -7.79
CA VAL A 5 10.47 -1.55 -7.66
C VAL A 5 10.78 -0.86 -9.00
N ASP A 6 9.82 -0.12 -9.58
CA ASP A 6 10.08 0.74 -10.74
C ASP A 6 10.28 2.21 -10.32
N SER A 7 10.85 3.01 -11.23
CA SER A 7 11.61 4.23 -10.95
C SER A 7 10.80 5.48 -10.57
N GLU A 8 9.49 5.39 -10.32
CA GLU A 8 8.70 6.45 -9.66
C GLU A 8 8.04 5.96 -8.33
N GLY A 9 8.25 4.69 -7.97
CA GLY A 9 7.46 3.89 -7.02
C GLY A 9 7.76 4.08 -5.53
N LYS A 10 7.02 4.99 -4.87
CA LYS A 10 7.01 5.09 -3.41
C LYS A 10 6.04 4.07 -2.80
N TYR A 11 6.59 2.95 -2.32
CA TYR A 11 5.88 2.08 -1.39
C TYR A 11 5.89 2.69 0.00
N VAL A 12 4.73 2.72 0.66
CA VAL A 12 4.59 3.23 2.04
C VAL A 12 4.19 2.08 2.95
N SER A 13 4.90 1.95 4.08
CA SER A 13 4.53 1.02 5.14
C SER A 13 3.18 1.38 5.71
N PHE A 14 2.30 0.39 5.78
CA PHE A 14 0.92 0.56 6.19
C PHE A 14 0.46 -0.64 7.01
N THR A 15 -0.14 -0.37 8.17
CA THR A 15 -0.71 -1.39 9.05
C THR A 15 -2.21 -1.12 9.17
N PRO A 16 -3.06 -1.85 8.44
CA PRO A 16 -4.48 -1.60 8.48
C PRO A 16 -5.13 -2.13 9.77
N THR A 17 -6.20 -1.49 10.22
CA THR A 17 -7.04 -1.97 11.33
C THR A 17 -8.05 -3.03 10.89
N ALA A 18 -8.30 -3.18 9.59
CA ALA A 18 -9.18 -4.18 8.98
C ALA A 18 -8.47 -4.89 7.81
N PRO A 19 -8.88 -6.10 7.39
CA PRO A 19 -8.25 -6.78 6.26
C PRO A 19 -8.37 -5.94 4.99
N VAL A 20 -7.28 -5.83 4.23
CA VAL A 20 -7.22 -5.11 2.95
C VAL A 20 -6.96 -6.10 1.84
N ALA A 21 -7.84 -6.13 0.84
CA ALA A 21 -7.69 -7.00 -0.31
C ALA A 21 -6.60 -6.50 -1.28
N ALA A 22 -6.03 -7.41 -2.07
CA ALA A 22 -5.18 -7.01 -3.19
C ALA A 22 -5.97 -6.16 -4.19
N GLY A 23 -5.35 -5.11 -4.70
CA GLY A 23 -5.97 -4.10 -5.57
C GLY A 23 -6.85 -3.09 -4.85
N ALA A 24 -7.03 -3.19 -3.53
CA ALA A 24 -7.83 -2.22 -2.78
C ALA A 24 -7.16 -0.85 -2.75
N ILE A 25 -7.98 0.20 -2.93
CA ILE A 25 -7.55 1.58 -2.76
C ILE A 25 -7.54 1.90 -1.26
N VAL A 26 -6.42 2.40 -0.77
CA VAL A 26 -6.20 2.79 0.62
C VAL A 26 -5.96 4.29 0.66
N ALA A 27 -6.81 5.01 1.37
CA ALA A 27 -6.63 6.44 1.67
C ALA A 27 -6.12 6.60 3.11
N LEU A 28 -4.98 7.26 3.28
CA LEU A 28 -4.36 7.57 4.56
C LEU A 28 -4.02 9.06 4.62
N ARG A 29 -4.91 9.85 5.24
CA ARG A 29 -4.82 11.32 5.28
C ARG A 29 -4.69 11.88 3.86
N GLU A 30 -3.53 12.43 3.51
CA GLU A 30 -3.24 13.06 2.22
C GLU A 30 -2.67 12.07 1.20
N LEU A 31 -2.44 10.80 1.58
CA LEU A 31 -1.90 9.77 0.71
C LEU A 31 -3.02 8.86 0.22
N VAL A 32 -3.07 8.63 -1.09
CA VAL A 32 -3.93 7.59 -1.69
C VAL A 32 -3.03 6.60 -2.41
N GLY A 33 -3.17 5.33 -2.07
CA GLY A 33 -2.39 4.24 -2.65
C GLY A 33 -3.23 3.01 -2.96
N ILE A 34 -2.59 2.01 -3.56
CA ILE A 34 -3.20 0.73 -3.90
C ILE A 34 -2.41 -0.38 -3.20
N ALA A 35 -3.10 -1.32 -2.57
CA ALA A 35 -2.48 -2.50 -2.00
C ALA A 35 -2.13 -3.49 -3.13
N PRO A 36 -0.85 -3.79 -3.43
CA PRO A 36 -0.50 -4.74 -4.49
C PRO A 36 -0.83 -6.19 -4.10
N VAL A 37 -0.89 -6.48 -2.79
CA VAL A 37 -1.20 -7.78 -2.21
C VAL A 37 -2.18 -7.62 -1.06
N ALA A 38 -2.82 -8.71 -0.65
CA ALA A 38 -3.69 -8.68 0.52
C ALA A 38 -2.88 -8.44 1.81
N ILE A 39 -3.40 -7.62 2.71
CA ILE A 39 -2.79 -7.27 3.99
C ILE A 39 -3.77 -7.65 5.10
N ALA A 40 -3.33 -8.49 6.04
CA ALA A 40 -4.15 -8.85 7.19
C ALA A 40 -4.28 -7.68 8.17
N ALA A 41 -5.40 -7.60 8.87
CA ALA A 41 -5.60 -6.62 9.94
C ALA A 41 -4.49 -6.74 11.00
N GLY A 42 -3.97 -5.61 11.46
CA GLY A 42 -2.91 -5.55 12.47
C GLY A 42 -1.53 -6.02 12.01
N SER A 43 -1.38 -6.44 10.75
CA SER A 43 -0.09 -6.84 10.17
C SER A 43 0.52 -5.72 9.34
N GLY A 44 1.84 -5.63 9.33
CA GLY A 44 2.55 -4.68 8.48
C GLY A 44 2.48 -5.10 7.01
N GLY A 45 2.10 -4.17 6.15
CA GLY A 45 2.09 -4.33 4.69
C GLY A 45 2.66 -3.09 3.99
N GLN A 46 2.62 -3.11 2.67
CA GLN A 46 3.04 -2.00 1.82
C GLN A 46 1.92 -1.63 0.85
N ILE A 47 1.73 -0.33 0.64
CA ILE A 47 0.84 0.21 -0.39
C ILE A 47 1.68 0.96 -1.41
N ALA A 48 1.35 0.81 -2.69
CA ALA A 48 1.94 1.60 -3.76
C ALA A 48 1.22 2.96 -3.80
N VAL A 49 1.95 4.04 -3.54
CA VAL A 49 1.38 5.39 -3.52
C VAL A 49 1.83 6.13 -4.76
N ARG A 50 0.89 6.63 -5.55
CA ARG A 50 1.18 7.59 -6.61
C ARG A 50 0.97 8.98 -5.99
N GLY A 51 2.04 9.77 -5.92
CA GLY A 51 1.96 11.10 -5.32
C GLY A 51 0.87 11.93 -6.00
N ILE A 52 -0.11 12.40 -5.23
CA ILE A 52 -0.98 13.49 -5.68
C ILE A 52 -0.11 14.74 -5.57
N VAL A 53 0.33 15.26 -6.71
CA VAL A 53 1.03 16.55 -6.82
C VAL A 53 -0.01 17.66 -6.90
#